data_AF-A0A6A4Q3Z1-F1
#
_entry.id   AF-A0A6A4Q3Z1-F1
#
_cell.length_a   1.000
_cell.length_b   1.000
_cell.length_c   1.000
_cell.angle_alpha   90.00
_cell.angle_beta   90.00
_cell.angle_gamma   90.00
#
_symmetry.space_group_name_H-M   'P 1'
#
loop_
_entity.id
_entity.type
_entity.pdbx_description
1 polymer ?
#
loop_
_entity_poly.entity_id
_entity_poly.type
_entity_poly.pdbx_seq_one_letter_code
_entity_poly.pdbx_strand_id
1 'polypeptide(L)'
;MPDIPKRWRAECESGISSSSCNKKLIGARSFYKGFEMAMRNMNGKGSEIIINSPRDTDGHRTHTVSTAAGSHVANASFFGFASGIARGMAPQARVAAYKVCWEEDCFSSDILAGMERAIEDGVNILSLSIGGTSDPYFLDAIAIGAFAATKRGIFVSFSAGNGGPTPESHSNVAPWIITVGAGTLDRDFPAYAVLGNKKRFTGVSLYSGKGIGSEPWVWFITREWS
;
A
#
# COMPACT_ATOMS: atom_id res chain seq x y z
N MET A 1 -18.68 -6.18 15.02
CA MET A 1 -19.07 -6.20 13.58
C MET A 1 -20.11 -7.28 13.34
N PRO A 2 -21.10 -7.05 12.47
CA PRO A 2 -22.08 -8.07 12.05
C PRO A 2 -21.44 -9.26 11.32
N ASP A 3 -22.18 -10.35 11.17
CA ASP A 3 -21.74 -11.57 10.48
C ASP A 3 -21.42 -11.34 9.01
N ILE A 4 -20.52 -12.15 8.45
CA ILE A 4 -20.05 -12.02 7.07
C ILE A 4 -21.22 -12.19 6.09
N PRO A 5 -21.41 -11.29 5.10
CA PRO A 5 -22.49 -11.41 4.14
C PRO A 5 -22.41 -12.74 3.41
N LYS A 6 -23.54 -13.45 3.30
CA LYS A 6 -23.60 -14.77 2.62
C LYS A 6 -23.16 -14.72 1.15
N ARG A 7 -23.19 -13.54 0.52
CA ARG A 7 -22.71 -13.33 -0.85
C ARG A 7 -21.18 -13.36 -0.98
N TRP A 8 -20.44 -13.23 0.14
CA TRP A 8 -18.98 -13.22 0.15
C TRP A 8 -18.43 -14.61 -0.13
N ARG A 9 -17.47 -14.70 -1.05
CA ARG A 9 -16.92 -15.99 -1.52
C ARG A 9 -15.41 -16.15 -1.30
N ALA A 10 -14.72 -15.11 -0.84
CA ALA A 10 -13.30 -15.24 -0.60
C ALA A 10 -13.03 -16.16 0.58
N GLU A 11 -11.96 -16.92 0.44
CA GLU A 11 -11.41 -17.74 1.49
C GLU A 11 -10.18 -17.05 2.09
N CYS A 12 -9.74 -17.56 3.23
CA CYS A 12 -8.49 -17.15 3.84
C CYS A 12 -7.46 -18.25 3.66
N GLU A 13 -6.46 -17.95 2.84
CA GLU A 13 -5.39 -18.85 2.50
C GLU A 13 -4.56 -19.21 3.75
N SER A 14 -4.22 -20.50 3.84
CA SER A 14 -3.34 -21.06 4.87
C SER A 14 -1.93 -20.45 4.76
N GLY A 15 -1.23 -20.26 5.89
CA GLY A 15 0.12 -19.66 5.91
C GLY A 15 0.18 -18.36 6.70
N ILE A 16 -0.99 -17.79 7.01
CA ILE A 16 -1.25 -17.05 8.24
C ILE A 16 -2.03 -18.03 9.14
N SER A 17 -1.91 -17.99 10.47
CA SER A 17 -2.60 -18.97 11.35
C SER A 17 -4.07 -19.11 10.94
N SER A 18 -4.66 -20.31 10.97
CA SER A 18 -6.04 -20.59 10.52
C SER A 18 -7.13 -19.71 11.18
N SER A 19 -6.76 -18.96 12.22
CA SER A 19 -7.54 -17.93 12.92
C SER A 19 -7.38 -16.48 12.39
N SER A 20 -6.66 -16.25 11.30
CA SER A 20 -6.21 -14.90 10.94
C SER A 20 -7.28 -14.01 10.31
N CYS A 21 -8.28 -14.62 9.68
CA CYS A 21 -9.45 -13.89 9.24
C CYS A 21 -10.52 -13.86 10.33
N ASN A 22 -11.26 -12.76 10.34
CA ASN A 22 -12.30 -12.48 11.32
C ASN A 22 -13.41 -11.67 10.63
N LYS A 23 -14.34 -11.09 11.40
CA LYS A 23 -15.45 -10.31 10.83
C LYS A 23 -15.01 -9.01 10.14
N LYS A 24 -13.76 -8.56 10.36
CA LYS A 24 -13.14 -7.38 9.77
C LYS A 24 -12.31 -7.73 8.52
N LEU A 25 -11.30 -8.58 8.69
CA LEU A 25 -10.52 -9.16 7.60
C LEU A 25 -11.19 -10.46 7.17
N ILE A 26 -12.02 -10.41 6.13
CA ILE A 26 -12.91 -11.50 5.73
C ILE A 26 -12.35 -12.38 4.61
N GLY A 27 -11.21 -12.01 4.03
CA GLY A 27 -10.55 -12.74 2.95
C GLY A 27 -9.08 -12.35 2.89
N ALA A 28 -8.21 -13.32 2.60
CA ALA A 28 -6.77 -13.09 2.49
C ALA A 28 -6.18 -14.12 1.50
N ARG A 29 -5.54 -13.64 0.43
CA ARG A 29 -4.94 -14.47 -0.62
C ARG A 29 -3.64 -13.87 -1.14
N SER A 30 -2.75 -14.72 -1.64
CA SER A 30 -1.49 -14.36 -2.31
C SER A 30 -1.46 -14.83 -3.76
N PHE A 31 -0.84 -14.04 -4.63
CA PHE A 31 -0.61 -14.32 -6.04
C PHE A 31 0.85 -14.01 -6.32
N TYR A 32 1.63 -15.04 -6.64
CA TYR A 32 3.10 -14.97 -6.74
C TYR A 32 3.63 -15.77 -7.93
N LYS A 33 2.77 -16.26 -8.82
CA LYS A 33 3.20 -17.12 -9.93
C LYS A 33 4.01 -16.32 -10.94
N GLY A 34 3.63 -15.07 -11.20
CA GLY A 34 4.41 -14.14 -12.02
C GLY A 34 5.79 -13.92 -11.43
N PHE A 35 5.83 -13.58 -10.14
CA PHE A 35 7.06 -13.42 -9.38
C PHE A 35 7.96 -14.67 -9.40
N GLU A 36 7.40 -15.85 -9.09
CA GLU A 36 8.13 -17.12 -9.07
C GLU A 36 8.75 -17.43 -10.43
N MET A 37 8.02 -17.23 -11.53
CA MET A 37 8.55 -17.43 -12.88
C MET A 37 9.71 -16.47 -13.20
N ALA A 38 9.60 -15.20 -12.82
CA ALA A 38 10.64 -14.21 -13.05
C ALA A 38 11.91 -14.53 -12.24
N MET A 39 11.76 -14.86 -10.96
CA MET A 39 12.90 -15.15 -10.08
C MET A 39 13.62 -16.45 -10.42
N ARG A 40 12.89 -17.47 -10.90
CA ARG A 40 13.50 -18.71 -11.42
C ARG A 40 14.44 -18.45 -12.60
N ASN A 41 14.11 -17.48 -13.44
CA ASN A 41 14.92 -17.11 -14.60
C ASN A 41 16.16 -16.28 -14.20
N MET A 42 16.15 -15.58 -13.06
CA MET A 42 17.26 -14.74 -12.62
C MET A 42 18.33 -15.49 -11.82
N ASN A 43 17.95 -16.42 -10.93
CA ASN A 43 18.89 -16.95 -9.94
C ASN A 43 19.26 -18.44 -10.05
N GLY A 44 18.61 -19.24 -10.90
CA GLY A 44 18.93 -20.68 -11.12
C GLY A 44 18.78 -21.60 -9.88
N LYS A 45 18.72 -21.03 -8.68
CA LYS A 45 18.30 -21.61 -7.41
C LYS A 45 16.89 -21.08 -7.18
N GLY A 46 15.91 -21.98 -7.19
CA GLY A 46 14.54 -21.64 -6.82
C GLY A 46 14.56 -20.89 -5.49
N SER A 47 13.97 -19.70 -5.47
CA SER A 47 13.93 -18.78 -4.33
C SER A 47 13.65 -19.54 -3.04
N GLU A 48 14.71 -19.75 -2.24
CA GLU A 48 14.56 -20.27 -0.89
C GLU A 48 13.75 -19.23 -0.10
N ILE A 49 12.54 -19.64 0.28
CA ILE A 49 11.62 -18.96 1.19
C ILE A 49 10.87 -17.77 0.57
N ILE A 50 10.05 -18.04 -0.45
CA ILE A 50 8.80 -17.26 -0.58
C ILE A 50 7.97 -17.63 0.64
N ILE A 51 7.77 -16.69 1.57
CA ILE A 51 6.69 -16.80 2.55
C ILE A 51 5.39 -16.75 1.75
N ASN A 52 4.97 -17.90 1.22
CA ASN A 52 3.78 -18.06 0.41
C ASN A 52 2.55 -17.92 1.31
N SER A 53 2.28 -16.67 1.67
CA SER A 53 1.17 -16.31 2.51
C SER A 53 0.71 -14.90 2.17
N PRO A 54 -0.56 -14.59 2.47
CA PRO A 54 -1.07 -13.24 2.35
C PRO A 54 -0.49 -12.26 3.39
N ARG A 55 0.43 -12.71 4.27
CA ARG A 55 1.01 -11.86 5.32
C ARG A 55 1.84 -10.74 4.69
N ASP A 56 1.60 -9.54 5.20
CA ASP A 56 2.40 -8.36 4.88
C ASP A 56 3.73 -8.41 5.64
N THR A 57 4.83 -8.28 4.91
CA THR A 57 6.21 -8.26 5.42
C THR A 57 6.93 -6.96 5.12
N ASP A 58 6.27 -6.06 4.39
CA ASP A 58 6.79 -4.75 3.97
C ASP A 58 6.14 -3.63 4.81
N GLY A 59 4.81 -3.67 4.95
CA GLY A 59 4.04 -2.71 5.75
C GLY A 59 3.17 -1.77 4.91
N HIS A 60 3.47 -1.57 3.62
CA HIS A 60 2.70 -0.72 2.72
C HIS A 60 1.22 -1.15 2.65
N ARG A 61 0.95 -2.45 2.59
CA ARG A 61 -0.42 -2.99 2.57
C ARG A 61 -1.15 -2.73 3.88
N THR A 62 -0.50 -2.95 5.00
CA THR A 62 -1.08 -2.71 6.33
C THR A 62 -1.41 -1.22 6.51
N HIS A 63 -0.52 -0.33 6.06
CA HIS A 63 -0.72 1.12 6.09
C HIS A 63 -1.90 1.57 5.23
N THR A 64 -1.95 1.13 3.96
CA THR A 64 -3.01 1.51 3.02
C THR A 64 -4.38 0.96 3.43
N VAL A 65 -4.45 -0.31 3.83
CA VAL A 65 -5.69 -0.95 4.31
C VAL A 65 -6.21 -0.29 5.58
N SER A 66 -5.34 0.05 6.54
CA SER A 66 -5.77 0.73 7.77
C SER A 66 -6.20 2.18 7.52
N THR A 67 -5.63 2.85 6.51
CA THR A 67 -6.08 4.18 6.07
C THR A 67 -7.47 4.14 5.42
N ALA A 68 -7.75 3.12 4.60
CA ALA A 68 -9.05 2.99 3.95
C ALA A 68 -10.14 2.53 4.93
N ALA A 69 -9.85 1.49 5.72
CA ALA A 69 -10.84 0.77 6.51
C ALA A 69 -10.32 0.32 7.87
N GLY A 70 -9.33 0.97 8.48
CA GLY A 70 -8.89 0.65 9.84
C GLY A 70 -10.00 0.79 10.87
N SER A 71 -10.09 -0.16 11.81
CA SER A 71 -10.91 -0.01 13.00
C SER A 71 -10.35 1.09 13.91
N HIS A 72 -11.16 1.58 14.85
CA HIS A 72 -10.71 2.57 15.82
C HIS A 72 -9.61 2.00 16.72
N VAL A 73 -8.48 2.70 16.80
CA VAL A 73 -7.37 2.41 17.72
C VAL A 73 -7.10 3.67 18.54
N ALA A 74 -7.40 3.60 19.83
CA ALA A 74 -7.10 4.69 20.76
C ALA A 74 -5.60 4.74 21.06
N ASN A 75 -5.10 5.94 21.39
CA ASN A 75 -3.69 6.19 21.73
C ASN A 75 -2.70 5.74 20.66
N ALA A 76 -3.09 5.80 19.38
CA ALA A 76 -2.20 5.57 18.27
C ALA A 76 -1.25 6.76 18.12
N SER A 77 0.04 6.49 17.92
CA SER A 77 1.06 7.50 17.66
C SER A 77 2.22 6.87 16.89
N PHE A 78 3.02 7.72 16.23
CA PHE A 78 4.32 7.34 15.68
C PHE A 78 5.40 7.91 16.58
N PHE A 79 5.92 7.10 17.51
CA PHE A 79 6.87 7.54 18.54
C PHE A 79 6.44 8.83 19.30
N GLY A 80 5.14 8.96 19.60
CA GLY A 80 4.56 10.13 20.25
C GLY A 80 4.07 11.23 19.29
N PHE A 81 4.52 11.23 18.03
CA PHE A 81 3.99 12.10 16.98
C PHE A 81 2.57 11.68 16.57
N ALA A 82 1.77 12.67 16.15
CA ALA A 82 0.39 12.47 15.69
C ALA A 82 -0.49 11.64 16.64
N SER A 83 -0.28 11.81 17.96
CA SER A 83 -1.02 11.08 18.99
C SER A 83 -2.53 11.35 18.89
N GLY A 84 -3.32 10.28 18.88
CA GLY A 84 -4.78 10.39 18.83
C GLY A 84 -5.48 9.05 18.60
N ILE A 85 -6.65 9.12 17.97
CA ILE A 85 -7.41 7.93 17.56
C ILE A 85 -7.17 7.69 16.07
N ALA A 86 -6.47 6.61 15.73
CA ALA A 86 -6.34 6.17 14.34
C ALA A 86 -7.60 5.41 13.91
N ARG A 87 -8.10 5.71 12.71
CA ARG A 87 -9.21 5.01 12.07
C ARG A 87 -9.13 5.19 10.55
N GLY A 88 -9.68 4.24 9.81
CA GLY A 88 -9.82 4.40 8.37
C GLY A 88 -10.97 5.34 7.99
N MET A 89 -11.03 5.70 6.71
CA MET A 89 -12.16 6.47 6.15
C MET A 89 -13.50 5.74 6.32
N ALA A 90 -13.52 4.40 6.22
CA ALA A 90 -14.69 3.56 6.46
C ALA A 90 -14.43 2.51 7.56
N PRO A 91 -14.48 2.87 8.85
CA PRO A 91 -14.11 1.96 9.95
C PRO A 91 -14.97 0.69 10.05
N GLN A 92 -16.19 0.73 9.52
CA GLN A 92 -17.12 -0.41 9.51
C GLN A 92 -17.05 -1.26 8.23
N ALA A 93 -16.29 -0.82 7.21
CA ALA A 93 -16.09 -1.62 6.00
C ALA A 93 -15.33 -2.91 6.32
N ARG A 94 -15.57 -3.96 5.53
CA ARG A 94 -14.81 -5.21 5.62
C ARG A 94 -13.65 -5.16 4.65
N VAL A 95 -12.58 -5.86 4.98
CA VAL A 95 -11.34 -5.90 4.22
C VAL A 95 -11.15 -7.30 3.66
N ALA A 96 -10.75 -7.36 2.41
CA ALA A 96 -10.18 -8.55 1.79
C ALA A 96 -8.82 -8.18 1.22
N ALA A 97 -7.78 -8.95 1.56
CA ALA A 97 -6.41 -8.67 1.16
C ALA A 97 -5.98 -9.60 0.02
N TYR A 98 -5.62 -9.01 -1.12
CA TYR A 98 -5.08 -9.73 -2.28
C TYR A 98 -3.61 -9.32 -2.47
N LYS A 99 -2.68 -10.15 -2.03
CA LYS A 99 -1.24 -9.90 -2.11
C LYS A 99 -0.72 -10.24 -3.50
N VAL A 100 -0.38 -9.20 -4.26
CA VAL A 100 0.09 -9.27 -5.65
C VAL A 100 1.49 -8.67 -5.85
N CYS A 101 2.09 -8.19 -4.78
CA CYS A 101 3.43 -7.60 -4.76
C CYS A 101 4.30 -8.37 -3.76
N TRP A 102 5.56 -8.52 -4.12
CA TRP A 102 6.59 -9.30 -3.43
C TRP A 102 7.91 -8.55 -3.51
N GLU A 103 8.76 -8.69 -2.50
CA GLU A 103 10.03 -7.94 -2.42
C GLU A 103 9.84 -6.48 -2.89
N GLU A 104 10.46 -6.09 -4.01
CA GLU A 104 10.36 -4.73 -4.56
C GLU A 104 9.49 -4.63 -5.82
N ASP A 105 8.79 -5.70 -6.24
CA ASP A 105 8.09 -5.73 -7.53
C ASP A 105 6.65 -6.30 -7.47
N CYS A 106 5.83 -5.85 -8.40
CA CYS A 106 4.45 -6.25 -8.59
C CYS A 106 4.25 -6.69 -10.04
N PHE A 107 4.30 -7.99 -10.31
CA PHE A 107 4.15 -8.51 -11.67
C PHE A 107 2.72 -8.31 -12.18
N SER A 108 2.58 -7.76 -13.39
CA SER A 108 1.28 -7.50 -14.04
C SER A 108 0.36 -8.73 -14.09
N SER A 109 0.93 -9.93 -14.22
CA SER A 109 0.17 -11.19 -14.18
C SER A 109 -0.39 -11.51 -12.79
N ASP A 110 0.36 -11.25 -11.72
CA ASP A 110 -0.11 -11.45 -10.35
C ASP A 110 -1.13 -10.37 -9.96
N ILE A 111 -0.95 -9.13 -10.43
CA ILE A 111 -1.93 -8.04 -10.27
C ILE A 111 -3.26 -8.43 -10.92
N LEU A 112 -3.22 -8.84 -12.20
CA LEU A 112 -4.42 -9.23 -12.93
C LEU A 112 -5.13 -10.41 -12.27
N ALA A 113 -4.41 -11.44 -11.86
CA ALA A 113 -4.97 -12.58 -11.14
C ALA A 113 -5.63 -12.17 -9.81
N GLY A 114 -5.02 -11.24 -9.07
CA GLY A 114 -5.60 -10.68 -7.85
C GLY A 114 -6.89 -9.89 -8.10
N MET A 115 -6.92 -9.08 -9.16
CA MET A 115 -8.11 -8.32 -9.56
C MET A 115 -9.25 -9.24 -10.00
N GLU A 116 -8.98 -10.22 -10.87
CA GLU A 116 -9.95 -11.22 -11.31
C GLU A 116 -10.55 -11.96 -10.11
N ARG A 117 -9.71 -12.39 -9.18
CA ARG A 117 -10.20 -13.09 -7.99
C ARG A 117 -11.05 -12.19 -7.09
N ALA A 118 -10.64 -10.94 -6.90
CA ALA A 118 -11.42 -9.99 -6.11
C ALA A 118 -12.81 -9.73 -6.72
N ILE A 119 -12.87 -9.64 -8.04
CA ILE A 119 -14.13 -9.52 -8.79
C ILE A 119 -15.03 -10.74 -8.54
N GLU A 120 -14.48 -11.96 -8.64
CA GLU A 120 -15.22 -13.21 -8.39
C GLU A 120 -15.70 -13.35 -6.95
N ASP A 121 -14.89 -12.89 -6.00
CA ASP A 121 -15.21 -12.91 -4.58
C ASP A 121 -16.32 -11.91 -4.19
N GLY A 122 -16.65 -10.98 -5.10
CA GLY A 122 -17.75 -10.03 -4.95
C GLY A 122 -17.39 -8.80 -4.12
N VAL A 123 -16.14 -8.32 -4.23
CA VAL A 123 -15.76 -7.03 -3.65
C VAL A 123 -16.62 -5.89 -4.19
N ASN A 124 -16.80 -4.83 -3.41
CA ASN A 124 -17.53 -3.64 -3.86
C ASN A 124 -16.60 -2.53 -4.34
N ILE A 125 -15.41 -2.47 -3.78
CA ILE A 125 -14.39 -1.46 -4.05
C ILE A 125 -13.05 -2.17 -4.17
N LEU A 126 -12.29 -1.78 -5.19
CA LEU A 126 -10.89 -2.11 -5.37
C LEU A 126 -10.06 -0.86 -5.06
N SER A 127 -9.13 -0.98 -4.11
CA SER A 127 -8.20 0.08 -3.72
C SER A 127 -6.79 -0.41 -3.95
N LEU A 128 -6.10 0.16 -4.93
CA LEU A 128 -4.78 -0.28 -5.37
C LEU A 128 -3.79 0.88 -5.33
N SER A 129 -2.87 0.84 -4.38
CA SER A 129 -1.77 1.80 -4.27
C SER A 129 -0.54 1.28 -5.01
N ILE A 130 -0.72 0.92 -6.27
CA ILE A 130 0.33 0.43 -7.17
C ILE A 130 0.18 1.13 -8.52
N GLY A 131 1.24 1.20 -9.30
CA GLY A 131 1.21 1.77 -10.63
C GLY A 131 2.43 1.30 -11.41
N GLY A 132 2.34 1.40 -12.73
CA GLY A 132 3.42 1.02 -13.64
C GLY A 132 3.59 2.05 -14.74
N THR A 133 4.20 1.62 -15.84
CA THR A 133 4.30 2.40 -17.07
C THR A 133 2.92 2.65 -17.68
N SER A 134 2.74 3.82 -18.29
CA SER A 134 1.53 4.16 -19.03
C SER A 134 1.61 3.57 -20.43
N ASP A 135 1.16 2.33 -20.59
CA ASP A 135 1.04 1.65 -21.88
C ASP A 135 -0.34 1.85 -22.52
N PRO A 136 -0.51 1.63 -23.83
CA PRO A 136 -1.84 1.58 -24.44
C PRO A 136 -2.77 0.63 -23.69
N TYR A 137 -4.03 1.02 -23.48
CA TYR A 137 -4.96 0.32 -22.56
C TYR A 137 -5.12 -1.19 -22.79
N PHE A 138 -4.94 -1.65 -24.03
CA PHE A 138 -5.06 -3.07 -24.39
C PHE A 138 -3.78 -3.88 -24.13
N LEU A 139 -2.68 -3.22 -23.76
CA LEU A 139 -1.43 -3.84 -23.30
C LEU A 139 -1.23 -3.67 -21.79
N ASP A 140 -1.93 -2.72 -21.16
CA ASP A 140 -1.90 -2.49 -19.73
C ASP A 140 -2.83 -3.46 -18.97
N ALA A 141 -2.23 -4.42 -18.25
CA ALA A 141 -2.96 -5.39 -17.44
C ALA A 141 -3.80 -4.75 -16.33
N ILE A 142 -3.35 -3.62 -15.76
CA ILE A 142 -4.10 -2.86 -14.76
C ILE A 142 -5.35 -2.26 -15.40
N ALA A 143 -5.19 -1.62 -16.56
CA ALA A 143 -6.32 -1.06 -17.30
C ALA A 143 -7.36 -2.13 -17.67
N ILE A 144 -6.91 -3.29 -18.17
CA ILE A 144 -7.77 -4.42 -18.53
C ILE A 144 -8.52 -4.97 -17.30
N GLY A 145 -7.81 -5.25 -16.21
CA GLY A 145 -8.40 -5.75 -14.96
C GLY A 145 -9.40 -4.76 -14.37
N ALA A 146 -9.07 -3.46 -14.41
CA ALA A 146 -9.96 -2.42 -13.93
C ALA A 146 -11.22 -2.29 -14.79
N PHE A 147 -11.10 -2.43 -16.12
CA PHE A 147 -12.25 -2.39 -17.01
C PHE A 147 -13.23 -3.54 -16.68
N ALA A 148 -12.71 -4.74 -16.44
CA ALA A 148 -13.50 -5.90 -16.05
C ALA A 148 -14.23 -5.68 -14.71
N ALA A 149 -13.57 -5.04 -13.74
CA ALA A 149 -14.17 -4.68 -12.46
C ALA A 149 -15.27 -3.62 -12.63
N THR A 150 -14.99 -2.52 -13.32
CA THR A 150 -15.95 -1.43 -13.54
C THR A 150 -17.17 -1.91 -14.32
N LYS A 151 -17.00 -2.79 -15.31
CA LYS A 151 -18.11 -3.42 -16.05
C LYS A 151 -19.06 -4.22 -15.15
N ARG A 152 -18.59 -4.72 -14.00
CA ARG A 152 -19.39 -5.42 -13.00
C ARG A 152 -19.88 -4.51 -11.86
N GLY A 153 -19.74 -3.19 -12.01
CA GLY A 153 -20.18 -2.20 -11.03
C GLY A 153 -19.28 -2.10 -9.80
N ILE A 154 -18.02 -2.56 -9.90
CA ILE A 154 -17.03 -2.44 -8.83
C ILE A 154 -16.29 -1.13 -9.02
N PHE A 155 -16.25 -0.30 -7.97
CA PHE A 155 -15.51 0.96 -8.01
C PHE A 155 -14.00 0.70 -7.85
N VAL A 156 -13.17 1.34 -8.67
CA VAL A 156 -11.72 1.11 -8.70
C VAL A 156 -10.96 2.40 -8.46
N SER A 157 -10.13 2.42 -7.42
CA SER A 157 -9.26 3.54 -7.05
C SER A 157 -7.79 3.15 -7.19
N PHE A 158 -7.03 3.98 -7.88
CA PHE A 158 -5.60 3.86 -8.07
C PHE A 158 -4.86 5.13 -7.63
N SER A 159 -3.61 5.02 -7.18
CA SER A 159 -2.73 6.18 -6.99
C SER A 159 -2.25 6.74 -8.34
N ALA A 160 -1.99 8.04 -8.42
CA ALA A 160 -1.42 8.67 -9.62
C ALA A 160 0.08 8.36 -9.84
N GLY A 161 0.75 7.77 -8.85
CA GLY A 161 2.19 7.57 -8.83
C GLY A 161 2.95 8.75 -8.19
N ASN A 162 4.25 8.54 -7.94
CA ASN A 162 5.11 9.47 -7.23
C ASN A 162 6.16 10.15 -8.14
N GLY A 163 6.12 9.91 -9.46
CA GLY A 163 7.12 10.41 -10.41
C GLY A 163 7.02 11.89 -10.78
N GLY A 164 6.22 12.67 -10.05
CA GLY A 164 6.12 14.12 -10.24
C GLY A 164 7.42 14.85 -9.92
N PRO A 165 7.51 16.17 -10.16
CA PRO A 165 6.42 17.09 -10.53
C PRO A 165 6.34 17.39 -12.05
N THR A 166 7.07 16.66 -12.89
CA THR A 166 7.06 16.91 -14.33
C THR A 166 5.69 16.62 -14.95
N PRO A 167 5.26 17.37 -15.99
CA PRO A 167 4.06 17.03 -16.74
C PRO A 167 4.10 15.58 -17.26
N GLU A 168 2.93 14.95 -17.38
CA GLU A 168 2.77 13.59 -17.93
C GLU A 168 3.49 12.48 -17.14
N SER A 169 3.87 12.74 -15.89
CA SER A 169 4.54 11.77 -15.00
C SER A 169 3.59 10.82 -14.26
N HIS A 170 2.27 11.01 -14.35
CA HIS A 170 1.31 10.17 -13.66
C HIS A 170 1.05 8.85 -14.42
N SER A 171 0.81 7.78 -13.65
CA SER A 171 0.38 6.48 -14.17
C SER A 171 -1.13 6.28 -13.99
N ASN A 172 -1.64 5.10 -14.35
CA ASN A 172 -3.03 4.73 -14.13
C ASN A 172 -3.99 5.71 -14.82
N VAL A 173 -3.92 5.81 -16.15
CA VAL A 173 -4.62 6.84 -16.96
C VAL A 173 -5.92 6.37 -17.62
N ALA A 174 -6.39 5.18 -17.27
CA ALA A 174 -7.62 4.64 -17.87
C ALA A 174 -8.86 5.42 -17.40
N PRO A 175 -9.83 5.73 -18.28
CA PRO A 175 -10.96 6.60 -17.93
C PRO A 175 -11.99 5.94 -16.99
N TRP A 176 -11.91 4.62 -16.79
CA TRP A 176 -12.81 3.85 -15.91
C TRP A 176 -12.25 3.63 -14.50
N ILE A 177 -11.10 4.23 -14.18
CA ILE A 177 -10.52 4.24 -12.83
C ILE A 177 -10.51 5.65 -12.26
N ILE A 178 -10.55 5.72 -10.92
CA ILE A 178 -10.30 6.97 -10.21
C ILE A 178 -8.82 7.03 -9.85
N THR A 179 -8.13 8.00 -10.44
CA THR A 179 -6.70 8.23 -10.24
C THR A 179 -6.50 9.33 -9.21
N VAL A 180 -5.84 9.00 -8.09
CA VAL A 180 -5.78 9.85 -6.90
C VAL A 180 -4.38 10.44 -6.74
N GLY A 181 -4.29 11.78 -6.78
CA GLY A 181 -3.08 12.52 -6.44
C GLY A 181 -2.91 12.71 -4.92
N ALA A 182 -1.69 13.02 -4.49
CA ALA A 182 -1.38 13.31 -3.09
C ALA A 182 -1.38 14.82 -2.81
N GLY A 183 -1.96 15.21 -1.68
CA GLY A 183 -1.96 16.58 -1.18
C GLY A 183 -1.51 16.65 0.27
N THR A 184 -1.17 17.84 0.75
CA THR A 184 -0.75 18.08 2.13
C THR A 184 -1.96 18.30 3.05
N LEU A 185 -1.74 18.07 4.34
CA LEU A 185 -2.66 18.43 5.42
C LEU A 185 -2.14 19.66 6.16
N ASP A 186 -2.98 20.24 7.01
CA ASP A 186 -2.63 21.34 7.92
C ASP A 186 -1.67 20.93 9.05
N ARG A 187 -1.60 19.62 9.37
CA ARG A 187 -0.67 19.06 10.35
C ARG A 187 0.75 18.99 9.81
N ASP A 188 1.70 19.48 10.60
CA ASP A 188 3.14 19.41 10.35
C ASP A 188 3.90 18.76 11.53
N PHE A 189 5.14 18.32 11.29
CA PHE A 189 6.04 17.71 12.27
C PHE A 189 7.32 18.56 12.43
N PRO A 190 7.22 19.70 13.13
CA PRO A 190 8.32 20.65 13.23
C PRO A 190 9.48 20.08 14.06
N ALA A 191 10.69 20.27 13.55
CA ALA A 191 11.94 19.97 14.23
C ALA A 191 12.76 21.26 14.39
N TYR A 192 13.46 21.39 15.51
CA TYR A 192 14.25 22.59 15.79
C TYR A 192 15.72 22.24 15.95
N ALA A 193 16.55 22.83 15.10
CA ALA A 193 18.01 22.78 15.26
C ALA A 193 18.46 24.02 16.05
N VAL A 194 19.03 23.79 17.25
CA VAL A 194 19.61 24.86 18.08
C VAL A 194 21.13 24.74 18.00
N LEU A 195 21.77 25.73 17.41
CA LEU A 195 23.23 25.77 17.28
C LEU A 195 23.89 26.23 18.58
N GLY A 196 25.21 25.99 18.72
CA GLY A 196 26.00 26.42 19.90
C GLY A 196 25.99 27.93 20.14
N ASN A 197 25.72 28.74 19.10
CA ASN A 197 25.51 30.19 19.22
C ASN A 197 24.07 30.58 19.59
N LYS A 198 23.24 29.63 20.04
CA LYS A 198 21.83 29.77 20.42
C LYS A 198 20.88 30.18 19.28
N LYS A 199 21.35 30.23 18.02
CA LYS A 199 20.46 30.40 16.87
C LYS A 199 19.59 29.16 16.71
N ARG A 200 18.29 29.38 16.50
CA ARG A 200 17.29 28.33 16.32
C ARG A 200 16.79 28.34 14.88
N PHE A 201 16.84 27.19 14.23
CA PHE A 201 16.32 26.98 12.88
C PHE A 201 15.16 25.99 12.95
N THR A 202 14.10 26.30 12.21
CA THR A 202 12.94 25.42 12.05
C THR A 202 13.14 24.55 10.82
N GLY A 203 12.91 23.25 10.96
CA GLY A 203 12.84 22.28 9.88
C GLY A 203 11.71 21.29 10.15
N VAL A 204 11.74 20.17 9.43
CA VAL A 204 10.76 19.08 9.57
C VAL A 204 11.52 17.78 9.80
N SER A 205 11.07 16.97 10.76
CA SER A 205 11.67 15.65 11.00
C SER A 205 10.70 14.74 11.73
N LEU A 206 10.77 13.45 11.42
CA LEU A 206 10.09 12.37 12.15
C LEU A 206 11.03 11.62 13.11
N TYR A 207 12.18 12.23 13.45
CA TYR A 207 13.14 11.64 14.37
C TYR A 207 12.66 11.72 15.82
N SER A 208 12.62 10.58 16.50
CA SER A 208 12.20 10.46 17.91
C SER A 208 13.31 9.99 18.86
N GLY A 209 14.54 9.87 18.37
CA GLY A 209 15.68 9.42 19.15
C GLY A 209 16.31 10.52 20.01
N LYS A 210 17.42 10.19 20.68
CA LYS A 210 18.19 11.17 21.44
C LYS A 210 18.79 12.21 20.50
N GLY A 211 18.66 13.48 20.84
CA GLY A 211 19.29 14.56 20.07
C GLY A 211 20.79 14.34 19.93
N ILE A 212 21.36 14.87 18.84
CA ILE A 212 22.74 14.65 18.36
C ILE A 212 23.83 15.18 19.33
N GLY A 213 23.45 15.77 20.47
CA GLY A 213 24.39 16.26 21.47
C GLY A 213 25.27 17.41 20.94
N SER A 214 26.51 17.50 21.42
CA SER A 214 27.49 18.53 21.05
C SER A 214 28.57 18.05 20.08
N GLU A 215 28.36 16.90 19.42
CA GLU A 215 29.37 16.30 18.54
C GLU A 215 29.49 17.07 17.20
N PRO A 216 30.71 17.26 16.67
CA PRO A 216 30.96 18.00 15.43
C PRO A 216 30.52 17.25 14.16
N TRP A 217 30.19 18.01 13.12
CA TRP A 217 29.45 17.57 11.92
C TRP A 217 30.35 17.17 10.73
N VAL A 218 29.90 16.20 9.94
CA VAL A 218 30.22 16.05 8.51
C VAL A 218 28.90 16.03 7.74
N TRP A 219 28.70 16.97 6.82
CA TRP A 219 27.53 17.00 5.94
C TRP A 219 27.75 16.05 4.76
N PHE A 220 26.86 15.06 4.61
CA PHE A 220 26.69 14.37 3.34
C PHE A 220 25.46 14.95 2.65
N ILE A 221 25.66 15.65 1.53
CA ILE A 221 24.58 15.98 0.60
C ILE A 221 24.35 14.73 -0.23
N THR A 222 23.36 13.92 0.15
CA THR A 222 22.85 12.85 -0.71
C THR A 222 21.66 13.39 -1.50
N ARG A 223 21.69 13.18 -2.81
CA ARG A 223 20.59 13.48 -3.73
C ARG A 223 19.40 12.58 -3.36
N GLU A 224 18.25 13.17 -3.03
CA GLU A 224 16.99 12.42 -2.97
C GLU A 224 16.59 12.02 -4.39
N TRP A 225 16.35 10.72 -4.60
CA TRP A 225 15.64 10.23 -5.77
C TRP A 225 14.15 10.20 -5.42
N SER A 226 13.37 11.01 -6.13
CA SER A 226 11.90 10.92 -6.22
C SER A 226 11.50 10.01 -7.37
#